data_AF-G2PW94-F1
#
_entry.id   AF-G2PW94-F1
#
_cell.length_a   1.000
_cell.length_b   1.000
_cell.length_c   1.000
_cell.angle_alpha   90.00
_cell.angle_beta   90.00
_cell.angle_gamma   90.00
#
_symmetry.space_group_name_H-M   'P 1'
#
loop_
_entity.id
_entity.type
_entity.pdbx_description
1 polymer ?
#
loop_
_entity_poly.entity_id
_entity_poly.type
_entity_poly.pdbx_seq_one_letter_code
_entity_poly.pdbx_strand_id
1 'polypeptide(L)'
;MWGGFYRIEIDFSKWLWIQLLWLLLGFAAIIVVVIGVVAIKRRKAEKMRRLKNLQRVEEYFEAISNKILNLEDKAKFFKLLDDGRKLESKFEEVTINFKNLKEYYEGIKKSYSDSEFKTFLTIYNILKSDLDFLEKVLKDSEKTLQKQLEYIEKVQKAVDGIKNKEVLEQKINELFTKRFSDDDLKRKVEGIRKIDEKIEYFKSLDDGKKNNYINTLLQLLTKRFEEKYPLILSKLPAKALELQKKFDDVLLKLQVSSDFEKIILAEDFLEELMQVENELAQDFQKKMKSQKELVDKFEKIVSVYDKIGFKFYKVDLEIERVKNLLESCTDNEKLEKEISELESTILTFTREFSECKKLLENFERFLKEAKNRLKFGLSSDLFDSYYKDLKELLYSSNFDEFKKRYIEYQNAISDALLKSSSFSTSSSDTIKKVIKDLFDEFFG
;
A
#
# COMPACT_ATOMS: atom_id res chain seq x y z
N MET A 1 -71.85 -81.43 90.59
CA MET A 1 -71.82 -80.37 89.56
C MET A 1 -70.52 -79.60 89.74
N TRP A 2 -69.73 -79.55 88.66
CA TRP A 2 -68.73 -78.54 88.29
C TRP A 2 -67.93 -77.77 89.35
N GLY A 3 -66.60 -78.01 89.31
CA GLY A 3 -65.61 -76.93 89.16
C GLY A 3 -64.70 -76.65 90.36
N GLY A 4 -63.38 -76.70 90.17
CA GLY A 4 -62.44 -76.15 91.15
C GLY A 4 -60.95 -76.40 90.92
N PHE A 5 -60.46 -76.03 89.74
CA PHE A 5 -59.08 -75.65 89.38
C PHE A 5 -57.90 -75.93 90.34
N TYR A 6 -56.94 -76.73 89.84
CA TYR A 6 -55.53 -76.64 90.23
C TYR A 6 -55.02 -75.22 89.98
N ARG A 7 -54.56 -74.52 91.03
CA ARG A 7 -53.71 -73.34 90.88
C ARG A 7 -52.29 -73.80 90.58
N ILE A 8 -51.89 -73.70 89.32
CA ILE A 8 -50.48 -73.60 88.96
C ILE A 8 -50.13 -72.12 89.08
N GLU A 9 -49.48 -71.73 90.18
CA GLU A 9 -48.78 -70.45 90.23
C GLU A 9 -47.55 -70.55 89.33
N ILE A 10 -47.70 -70.09 88.09
CA ILE A 10 -46.57 -69.89 87.20
C ILE A 10 -46.02 -68.49 87.48
N ASP A 11 -44.77 -68.44 87.94
CA ASP A 11 -44.00 -67.25 88.31
C ASP A 11 -43.59 -66.42 87.07
N PHE A 12 -44.58 -65.92 86.32
CA PHE A 12 -44.43 -65.28 85.00
C PHE A 12 -43.65 -63.96 85.04
N SER A 13 -43.54 -63.29 86.20
CA SER A 13 -42.95 -61.96 86.27
C SER A 13 -41.43 -61.98 86.05
N LYS A 14 -40.68 -62.84 86.75
CA LYS A 14 -39.21 -62.88 86.63
C LYS A 14 -38.74 -63.33 85.24
N TRP A 15 -39.43 -64.30 84.64
CA TRP A 15 -39.04 -64.86 83.34
C TRP A 15 -39.24 -63.86 82.20
N LEU A 16 -40.35 -63.11 82.21
CA LEU A 16 -40.60 -62.02 81.24
C LEU A 16 -39.59 -60.88 81.38
N TRP A 17 -39.21 -60.49 82.60
CA TRP A 17 -38.17 -59.49 82.83
C TRP A 17 -36.79 -59.95 82.34
N ILE A 18 -36.45 -61.22 82.56
CA ILE A 18 -35.21 -61.82 82.04
C ILE A 18 -35.23 -61.81 80.49
N GLN A 19 -36.34 -62.21 79.86
CA GLN A 19 -36.49 -62.17 78.41
C GLN A 19 -36.37 -60.76 77.84
N LEU A 20 -37.00 -59.76 78.48
CA LEU A 20 -36.91 -58.35 78.08
C LEU A 20 -35.46 -57.83 78.18
N LEU A 21 -34.74 -58.21 79.24
CA LEU A 21 -33.36 -57.80 79.48
C LEU A 21 -32.40 -58.41 78.45
N TRP A 22 -32.62 -59.68 78.07
CA TRP A 22 -31.91 -60.32 76.95
C TRP A 22 -32.19 -59.66 75.61
N LEU A 23 -33.43 -59.22 75.37
CA LEU A 23 -33.82 -58.54 74.14
C LEU A 23 -33.18 -57.15 74.03
N LEU A 24 -33.13 -56.40 75.14
CA LEU A 24 -32.44 -55.11 75.24
C LEU A 24 -30.92 -55.24 75.08
N LEU A 25 -30.31 -56.27 75.69
CA LEU A 25 -28.89 -56.60 75.50
C LEU A 25 -28.59 -56.97 74.04
N GLY A 26 -29.47 -57.74 73.40
CA GLY A 26 -29.38 -58.07 71.98
C GLY A 26 -29.44 -56.82 71.09
N PHE A 27 -30.35 -55.88 71.39
CA PHE A 27 -30.43 -54.60 70.68
C PHE A 27 -29.18 -53.73 70.89
N ALA A 28 -28.66 -53.66 72.12
CA ALA A 28 -27.43 -52.94 72.41
C ALA A 28 -26.23 -53.53 71.65
N ALA A 29 -26.13 -54.86 71.58
CA ALA A 29 -25.09 -55.54 70.81
C ALA A 29 -25.16 -55.20 69.31
N ILE A 30 -26.36 -55.16 68.73
CA ILE A 30 -26.56 -54.77 67.32
C ILE A 30 -26.10 -53.32 67.08
N ILE A 31 -26.45 -52.39 67.97
CA ILE A 31 -26.05 -50.98 67.86
C ILE A 31 -24.52 -50.84 67.92
N VAL A 32 -23.86 -51.53 68.85
CA VAL A 32 -22.38 -51.53 68.97
C VAL A 32 -21.72 -52.09 67.71
N VAL A 33 -22.26 -53.17 67.13
CA VAL A 33 -21.76 -53.73 65.87
C VAL A 33 -21.94 -52.76 64.70
N VAL A 34 -23.09 -52.09 64.60
CA VAL A 34 -23.34 -51.08 63.55
C VAL A 34 -22.38 -49.89 63.68
N ILE A 35 -22.18 -49.35 64.88
CA ILE A 35 -21.23 -48.26 65.14
C ILE A 35 -19.80 -48.71 64.81
N GLY A 36 -19.42 -49.94 65.20
CA GLY A 36 -18.12 -50.53 64.87
C GLY A 36 -17.87 -50.66 63.37
N VAL A 37 -18.85 -51.18 62.62
CA VAL A 37 -18.77 -51.30 61.16
C VAL A 37 -18.68 -49.94 60.48
N VAL A 38 -19.46 -48.94 60.94
CA VAL A 38 -19.40 -47.57 60.44
C VAL A 38 -18.04 -46.94 60.74
N ALA A 39 -17.49 -47.12 61.95
CA ALA A 39 -16.19 -46.62 62.33
C ALA A 39 -15.05 -47.25 61.49
N ILE A 40 -15.12 -48.55 61.19
CA ILE A 40 -14.16 -49.24 60.34
C ILE A 40 -14.26 -48.77 58.88
N LYS A 41 -15.48 -48.61 58.34
CA LYS A 41 -15.69 -48.05 57.00
C LYS A 41 -15.15 -46.62 56.89
N ARG A 42 -15.40 -45.77 57.89
CA ARG A 42 -14.87 -44.39 57.97
C ARG A 42 -13.34 -44.39 58.01
N ARG A 43 -12.71 -45.21 58.85
CA ARG A 43 -11.24 -45.33 58.91
C ARG A 43 -10.62 -45.81 57.59
N LYS A 44 -11.25 -46.78 56.91
CA LYS A 44 -10.80 -47.23 55.57
C LYS A 44 -10.94 -46.12 54.53
N ALA A 45 -12.07 -45.39 54.54
CA ALA A 45 -12.31 -44.27 53.64
C ALA A 45 -11.31 -43.12 53.88
N GLU A 46 -11.00 -42.80 55.14
CA GLU A 46 -9.97 -41.82 55.51
C GLU A 46 -8.58 -42.25 55.04
N LYS A 47 -8.19 -43.51 55.26
CA LYS A 47 -6.90 -44.03 54.75
C LYS A 47 -6.81 -43.94 53.23
N MET A 48 -7.86 -44.33 52.50
CA MET A 48 -7.90 -44.20 51.03
C MET A 48 -7.85 -42.74 50.58
N ARG A 49 -8.55 -41.83 51.28
CA ARG A 49 -8.53 -40.39 50.97
C ARG A 49 -7.12 -39.81 51.17
N ARG A 50 -6.45 -40.15 52.26
CA ARG A 50 -5.06 -39.74 52.54
C ARG A 50 -4.10 -40.24 51.46
N LEU A 51 -4.22 -41.51 51.07
CA LEU A 51 -3.39 -42.09 50.02
C LEU A 51 -3.56 -41.36 48.68
N LYS A 52 -4.82 -41.07 48.28
CA LYS A 52 -5.12 -40.27 47.08
C LYS A 52 -4.57 -38.85 47.17
N ASN A 53 -4.65 -38.22 48.33
CA ASN A 53 -4.12 -36.87 48.54
C ASN A 53 -2.59 -36.85 48.48
N LEU A 54 -1.91 -37.87 49.01
CA LEU A 54 -0.45 -38.03 48.90
C LEU A 54 0.00 -38.22 47.46
N GLN A 55 -0.68 -39.09 46.70
CA GLN A 55 -0.43 -39.25 45.26
C GLN A 55 -0.59 -37.93 44.50
N ARG A 56 -1.66 -37.19 44.80
CA ARG A 56 -1.93 -35.88 44.20
C ARG A 56 -0.84 -34.85 44.53
N VAL A 57 -0.31 -34.88 45.76
CA VAL A 57 0.80 -34.01 46.19
C VAL A 57 2.08 -34.33 45.42
N GLU A 58 2.39 -35.61 45.22
CA GLU A 58 3.53 -36.04 44.39
C GLU A 58 3.37 -35.59 42.93
N GLU A 59 2.23 -35.89 42.31
CA GLU A 59 1.94 -35.47 40.93
C GLU A 59 2.04 -33.95 40.74
N TYR A 60 1.50 -33.18 41.69
CA TYR A 60 1.49 -31.72 41.62
C TYR A 60 2.86 -31.10 41.86
N PHE A 61 3.63 -31.65 42.78
CA PHE A 61 4.99 -31.21 43.04
C PHE A 61 5.90 -31.50 41.84
N GLU A 62 5.83 -32.71 41.28
CA GLU A 62 6.59 -33.09 40.08
C GLU A 62 6.21 -32.22 38.87
N ALA A 63 4.92 -31.97 38.64
CA ALA A 63 4.45 -31.12 37.56
C ALA A 63 4.97 -29.68 37.65
N ILE A 64 4.97 -29.08 38.84
CA ILE A 64 5.50 -27.72 39.06
C ILE A 64 7.02 -27.70 38.94
N SER A 65 7.71 -28.69 39.50
CA SER A 65 9.17 -28.81 39.40
C SER A 65 9.64 -28.85 37.94
N ASN A 66 8.98 -29.67 37.11
CA ASN A 66 9.30 -29.77 35.69
C ASN A 66 9.02 -28.46 34.94
N LYS A 67 7.95 -27.74 35.29
CA LYS A 67 7.65 -26.44 34.70
C LYS A 67 8.68 -25.37 35.05
N ILE A 68 9.12 -25.33 36.31
CA ILE A 68 10.14 -24.37 36.77
C ILE A 68 11.45 -24.61 36.03
N LEU A 69 11.91 -25.86 35.94
CA LEU A 69 13.13 -26.22 35.21
C LEU A 69 13.08 -25.77 33.74
N ASN A 70 11.97 -26.02 33.05
CA ASN A 70 11.79 -25.59 31.66
C ASN A 70 11.77 -24.06 31.48
N LEU A 71 11.30 -23.32 32.50
CA LEU A 71 11.25 -21.86 32.48
C LEU A 71 12.59 -21.23 32.86
N GLU A 72 13.37 -21.87 33.74
CA GLU A 72 14.68 -21.40 34.18
C GLU A 72 15.65 -21.23 33.00
N ASP A 73 15.67 -22.19 32.07
CA ASP A 73 16.45 -22.11 30.84
C ASP A 73 16.06 -20.92 29.94
N LYS A 74 14.79 -20.51 30.02
CA LYS A 74 14.22 -19.42 29.22
C LYS A 74 14.21 -18.08 29.95
N ALA A 75 14.39 -18.06 31.27
CA ALA A 75 14.30 -16.86 32.09
C ALA A 75 15.36 -15.82 31.70
N LYS A 76 16.51 -16.26 31.20
CA LYS A 76 17.56 -15.37 30.66
C LYS A 76 17.07 -14.45 29.53
N PHE A 77 16.00 -14.82 28.83
CA PHE A 77 15.43 -14.03 27.74
C PHE A 77 14.43 -12.97 28.23
N PHE A 78 14.01 -12.99 29.50
CA PHE A 78 13.13 -11.95 30.04
C PHE A 78 13.73 -10.55 29.91
N LYS A 79 15.07 -10.42 30.01
CA LYS A 79 15.80 -9.16 29.82
C LYS A 79 15.61 -8.51 28.44
N LEU A 80 15.19 -9.29 27.44
CA LEU A 80 14.98 -8.83 26.07
C LEU A 80 13.55 -8.30 25.85
N LEU A 81 12.68 -8.37 26.86
CA LEU A 81 11.29 -7.92 26.80
C LEU A 81 11.15 -6.56 27.48
N ASP A 82 10.19 -5.74 27.01
CA ASP A 82 9.93 -4.39 27.55
C ASP A 82 9.63 -4.41 29.06
N ASP A 83 8.95 -5.45 29.55
CA ASP A 83 8.62 -5.67 30.97
C ASP A 83 9.65 -6.57 31.71
N GLY A 84 10.87 -6.71 31.18
CA GLY A 84 11.83 -7.72 31.60
C GLY A 84 12.11 -7.77 33.11
N ARG A 85 12.30 -6.62 33.77
CA ARG A 85 12.53 -6.55 35.23
C ARG A 85 11.35 -7.07 36.05
N LYS A 86 10.13 -6.84 35.57
CA LYS A 86 8.90 -7.30 36.24
C LYS A 86 8.74 -8.80 36.09
N LEU A 87 9.10 -9.35 34.94
CA LEU A 87 9.10 -10.79 34.68
C LEU A 87 10.18 -11.51 35.50
N GLU A 88 11.37 -10.94 35.64
CA GLU A 88 12.44 -11.44 36.51
C GLU A 88 11.98 -11.48 37.98
N SER A 89 11.45 -10.36 38.51
CA SER A 89 10.92 -10.29 39.87
C SER A 89 9.84 -11.34 40.12
N LYS A 90 8.97 -11.58 39.13
CA LYS A 90 7.91 -12.58 39.24
C LYS A 90 8.43 -14.02 39.17
N PHE A 91 9.52 -14.28 38.45
CA PHE A 91 10.21 -15.56 38.45
C PHE A 91 10.97 -15.82 39.77
N GLU A 92 11.54 -14.78 40.38
CA GLU A 92 12.11 -14.85 41.73
C GLU A 92 11.04 -15.21 42.77
N GLU A 93 9.87 -14.57 42.72
CA GLU A 93 8.71 -14.91 43.57
C GLU A 93 8.28 -16.38 43.39
N VAL A 94 8.28 -16.89 42.16
CA VAL A 94 8.02 -18.31 41.86
C VAL A 94 9.07 -19.21 42.51
N THR A 95 10.34 -18.84 42.50
CA THR A 95 11.42 -19.63 43.10
C THR A 95 11.29 -19.68 44.63
N ILE A 96 10.96 -18.55 45.25
CA ILE A 96 10.69 -18.46 46.70
C ILE A 96 9.48 -19.32 47.07
N ASN A 97 8.38 -19.18 46.33
CA ASN A 97 7.16 -19.95 46.59
C ASN A 97 7.35 -21.45 46.34
N PHE A 98 8.22 -21.84 45.40
CA PHE A 98 8.56 -23.24 45.16
C PHE A 98 9.36 -23.84 46.33
N LYS A 99 10.28 -23.09 46.93
CA LYS A 99 10.96 -23.50 48.16
C LYS A 99 9.96 -23.78 49.29
N ASN A 100 8.98 -22.89 49.47
CA ASN A 100 7.90 -23.09 50.44
C ASN A 100 7.07 -24.34 50.08
N LEU A 101 6.70 -24.53 48.81
CA LEU A 101 5.96 -25.72 48.35
C LEU A 101 6.72 -27.02 48.67
N LYS A 102 8.04 -27.03 48.49
CA LYS A 102 8.92 -28.17 48.80
C LYS A 102 8.93 -28.50 50.30
N GLU A 103 8.97 -27.49 51.16
CA GLU A 103 8.89 -27.69 52.61
C GLU A 103 7.55 -28.34 53.02
N TYR A 104 6.43 -27.88 52.46
CA TYR A 104 5.12 -28.51 52.69
C TYR A 104 5.03 -29.92 52.07
N TYR A 105 5.62 -30.15 50.89
CA TYR A 105 5.69 -31.47 50.27
C TYR A 105 6.40 -32.48 51.17
N GLU A 106 7.59 -32.12 51.70
CA GLU A 106 8.35 -32.98 52.60
C GLU A 106 7.65 -33.17 53.96
N GLY A 107 6.98 -32.12 54.47
CA GLY A 107 6.18 -32.16 55.68
C GLY A 107 5.02 -33.15 55.58
N ILE A 108 4.21 -33.03 54.52
CA ILE A 108 3.06 -33.91 54.26
C ILE A 108 3.49 -35.37 54.07
N LYS A 109 4.66 -35.61 53.44
CA LYS A 109 5.21 -36.96 53.24
C LYS A 109 5.63 -37.62 54.56
N LYS A 110 6.16 -36.85 55.52
CA LYS A 110 6.55 -37.33 56.86
C LYS A 110 5.34 -37.49 57.79
N SER A 111 4.41 -36.54 57.75
CA SER A 111 3.26 -36.46 58.65
C SER A 111 2.09 -35.78 57.92
N TYR A 112 1.11 -36.55 57.48
CA TYR A 112 -0.05 -35.99 56.77
C TYR A 112 -0.98 -35.20 57.71
N SER A 113 -1.21 -33.92 57.40
CA SER A 113 -2.30 -33.10 57.96
C SER A 113 -3.20 -32.52 56.85
N ASP A 114 -4.51 -32.47 57.08
CA ASP A 114 -5.46 -31.83 56.15
C ASP A 114 -5.23 -30.32 56.02
N SER A 115 -4.70 -29.65 57.06
CA SER A 115 -4.36 -28.22 57.00
C SER A 115 -3.13 -27.96 56.13
N GLU A 116 -2.11 -28.81 56.25
CA GLU A 116 -0.90 -28.75 55.42
C GLU A 116 -1.23 -29.09 53.97
N PHE A 117 -2.05 -30.11 53.73
CA PHE A 117 -2.52 -30.46 52.39
C PHE A 117 -3.28 -29.30 51.72
N LYS A 118 -4.17 -28.60 52.45
CA LYS A 118 -4.84 -27.40 51.92
C LYS A 118 -3.87 -26.28 51.61
N THR A 119 -2.88 -26.05 52.49
CA THR A 119 -1.87 -25.01 52.30
C THR A 119 -0.98 -25.32 51.09
N PHE A 120 -0.57 -26.58 50.93
CA PHE A 120 0.13 -27.08 49.75
C PHE A 120 -0.67 -26.79 48.48
N LEU A 121 -1.97 -27.10 48.45
CA LEU A 121 -2.82 -26.82 47.29
C LEU A 121 -2.93 -25.33 46.99
N THR A 122 -3.00 -24.46 48.00
CA THR A 122 -3.01 -23.01 47.81
C THR A 122 -1.72 -22.53 47.17
N ILE A 123 -0.55 -22.93 47.70
CA ILE A 123 0.75 -22.54 47.15
C ILE A 123 0.93 -23.11 45.73
N TYR A 124 0.54 -24.37 45.51
CA TYR A 124 0.53 -25.00 44.18
C TYR A 124 -0.29 -24.19 43.17
N ASN A 125 -1.50 -23.76 43.53
CA ASN A 125 -2.36 -23.01 42.62
C ASN A 125 -1.79 -21.62 42.28
N ILE A 126 -1.16 -20.96 43.25
CA ILE A 126 -0.45 -19.69 43.03
C ILE A 126 0.71 -19.92 42.04
N LEU A 127 1.59 -20.87 42.35
CA LEU A 127 2.73 -21.22 41.49
C LEU A 127 2.28 -21.61 40.08
N LYS A 128 1.25 -22.43 39.96
CA LYS A 128 0.70 -22.82 38.67
C LYS A 128 0.25 -21.60 37.87
N SER A 129 -0.50 -20.69 38.50
CA SER A 129 -0.98 -19.47 37.84
C SER A 129 0.17 -18.58 37.38
N ASP A 130 1.19 -18.39 38.21
CA ASP A 130 2.34 -17.56 37.86
C ASP A 130 3.21 -18.18 36.77
N LEU A 131 3.43 -19.49 36.82
CA LEU A 131 4.13 -20.23 35.76
C LEU A 131 3.37 -20.21 34.44
N ASP A 132 2.04 -20.40 34.47
CA ASP A 132 1.19 -20.31 33.27
C ASP A 132 1.24 -18.91 32.65
N PHE A 133 1.27 -17.86 33.49
CA PHE A 133 1.45 -16.48 33.03
C PHE A 133 2.82 -16.28 32.35
N LEU A 134 3.92 -16.69 33.00
CA LEU A 134 5.28 -16.54 32.47
C LEU A 134 5.47 -17.33 31.16
N GLU A 135 4.98 -18.57 31.10
CA GLU A 135 4.99 -19.37 29.88
C GLU A 135 4.23 -18.70 28.74
N LYS A 136 3.06 -18.12 29.04
CA LYS A 136 2.25 -17.44 28.03
C LYS A 136 2.97 -16.21 27.49
N VAL A 137 3.54 -15.38 28.36
CA VAL A 137 4.31 -14.19 27.95
C VAL A 137 5.49 -14.58 27.06
N LEU A 138 6.23 -15.63 27.43
CA LEU A 138 7.34 -16.13 26.61
C LEU A 138 6.86 -16.64 25.25
N LYS A 139 5.82 -17.48 25.20
CA LYS A 139 5.25 -17.98 23.94
C LYS A 139 4.74 -16.87 23.03
N ASP A 140 4.12 -15.84 23.60
CA ASP A 140 3.60 -14.70 22.83
C ASP A 140 4.75 -13.82 22.31
N SER A 141 5.80 -13.64 23.10
CA SER A 141 7.03 -12.94 22.67
C SER A 141 7.77 -13.70 21.56
N GLU A 142 7.92 -15.02 21.68
CA GLU A 142 8.54 -15.88 20.67
C GLU A 142 7.81 -15.81 19.33
N LYS A 143 6.48 -15.90 19.36
CA LYS A 143 5.64 -15.69 18.16
C LYS A 143 5.81 -14.30 17.54
N THR A 144 5.95 -13.28 18.37
CA THR A 144 6.13 -11.91 17.90
C THR A 144 7.49 -11.72 17.23
N LEU A 145 8.55 -12.22 17.87
CA LEU A 145 9.91 -12.23 17.32
C LEU A 145 9.97 -13.05 16.02
N GLN A 146 9.34 -14.22 15.98
CA GLN A 146 9.29 -15.05 14.78
C GLN A 146 8.63 -14.30 13.61
N LYS A 147 7.50 -13.61 13.84
CA LYS A 147 6.86 -12.78 12.82
C LYS A 147 7.73 -11.60 12.37
N GLN A 148 8.50 -11.01 13.28
CA GLN A 148 9.44 -9.93 12.93
C GLN A 148 10.60 -10.47 12.09
N LEU A 149 11.17 -11.62 12.47
CA LEU A 149 12.23 -12.28 11.71
C LEU A 149 11.77 -12.69 10.31
N GLU A 150 10.57 -13.26 10.19
CA GLU A 150 9.95 -13.59 8.90
C GLU A 150 9.77 -12.33 8.02
N TYR A 151 9.39 -11.20 8.62
CA TYR A 151 9.28 -9.93 7.90
C TYR A 151 10.65 -9.41 7.45
N ILE A 152 11.65 -9.41 8.34
CA ILE A 152 13.02 -9.00 8.03
C ILE A 152 13.58 -9.87 6.90
N GLU A 153 13.39 -11.19 6.96
CA GLU A 153 13.85 -12.11 5.91
C GLU A 153 13.15 -11.85 4.57
N LYS A 154 11.84 -11.57 4.58
CA LYS A 154 11.10 -11.15 3.38
C LYS A 154 11.70 -9.88 2.77
N VAL A 155 11.93 -8.85 3.58
CA VAL A 155 12.54 -7.59 3.12
C VAL A 155 13.94 -7.85 2.57
N GLN A 156 14.76 -8.61 3.30
CA GLN A 156 16.13 -8.98 2.89
C GLN A 156 16.16 -9.63 1.50
N LYS A 157 15.29 -10.62 1.26
CA LYS A 157 15.18 -11.29 -0.05
C LYS A 157 14.73 -10.33 -1.14
N ALA A 158 13.79 -9.44 -0.84
CA ALA A 158 13.25 -8.51 -1.80
C ALA A 158 14.29 -7.46 -2.24
N VAL A 159 15.19 -7.04 -1.34
CA VAL A 159 16.24 -6.06 -1.62
C VAL A 159 17.57 -6.69 -2.07
N ASP A 160 17.67 -8.02 -2.12
CA ASP A 160 18.96 -8.68 -2.33
C ASP A 160 19.60 -8.33 -3.69
N GLY A 161 18.77 -8.23 -4.73
CA GLY A 161 19.19 -7.90 -6.10
C GLY A 161 19.51 -6.43 -6.37
N ILE A 162 19.35 -5.54 -5.39
CA ILE A 162 19.71 -4.12 -5.53
C ILE A 162 21.23 -3.99 -5.52
N LYS A 163 21.81 -3.38 -6.56
CA LYS A 163 23.27 -3.24 -6.67
C LYS A 163 23.80 -2.05 -5.87
N ASN A 164 23.03 -0.97 -5.78
CA ASN A 164 23.44 0.30 -5.18
C ASN A 164 22.99 0.45 -3.71
N LYS A 165 23.21 -0.58 -2.89
CA LYS A 165 22.69 -0.62 -1.49
C LYS A 165 23.18 0.54 -0.62
N GLU A 166 24.43 0.97 -0.75
CA GLU A 166 25.00 2.09 0.02
C GLU A 166 24.33 3.43 -0.33
N VAL A 167 24.11 3.67 -1.62
CA VAL A 167 23.47 4.89 -2.12
C VAL A 167 21.97 4.90 -1.76
N LEU A 168 21.33 3.73 -1.68
CA LEU A 168 19.91 3.54 -1.36
C LEU A 168 19.67 3.16 0.10
N GLU A 169 20.67 3.30 0.97
CA GLU A 169 20.66 2.78 2.34
C GLU A 169 19.45 3.29 3.13
N GLN A 170 19.19 4.60 3.10
CA GLN A 170 18.07 5.19 3.81
C GLN A 170 16.73 4.57 3.40
N LYS A 171 16.51 4.39 2.09
CA LYS A 171 15.27 3.80 1.56
C LYS A 171 15.13 2.32 1.92
N ILE A 172 16.23 1.57 1.89
CA ILE A 172 16.25 0.17 2.30
C ILE A 172 15.96 0.05 3.80
N ASN A 173 16.56 0.90 4.62
CA ASN A 173 16.35 0.93 6.07
C ASN A 173 14.90 1.31 6.43
N GLU A 174 14.23 2.14 5.64
CA GLU A 174 12.80 2.40 5.82
C GLU A 174 11.95 1.13 5.71
N LEU A 175 12.32 0.18 4.83
CA LEU A 175 11.60 -1.09 4.68
C LEU A 175 11.73 -1.99 5.92
N PHE A 176 12.85 -1.90 6.65
CA PHE A 176 13.06 -2.68 7.87
C PHE A 176 12.41 -2.04 9.10
N THR A 177 12.31 -0.70 9.12
CA THR A 177 11.81 0.05 10.27
C THR A 177 10.30 0.24 10.25
N LYS A 178 9.66 0.26 9.07
CA LYS A 178 8.21 0.43 8.91
C LYS A 178 7.59 -0.89 8.43
N ARG A 179 6.51 -1.32 9.09
CA ARG A 179 5.79 -2.54 8.70
C ARG A 179 4.80 -2.24 7.58
N PHE A 180 5.15 -2.65 6.37
CA PHE A 180 4.30 -2.52 5.18
C PHE A 180 3.41 -3.76 4.98
N SER A 181 2.27 -3.56 4.31
CA SER A 181 1.50 -4.66 3.73
C SER A 181 2.33 -5.34 2.63
N ASP A 182 2.00 -6.59 2.26
CA ASP A 182 2.75 -7.29 1.21
C ASP A 182 2.70 -6.54 -0.14
N ASP A 183 1.56 -5.91 -0.47
CA ASP A 183 1.40 -5.11 -1.68
C ASP A 183 2.20 -3.80 -1.63
N ASP A 184 2.17 -3.10 -0.50
CA ASP A 184 2.94 -1.86 -0.32
C ASP A 184 4.45 -2.13 -0.32
N LEU A 185 4.89 -3.23 0.30
CA LEU A 185 6.28 -3.66 0.29
C LEU A 185 6.75 -3.91 -1.15
N LYS A 186 5.95 -4.64 -1.94
CA LYS A 186 6.26 -4.90 -3.34
C LYS A 186 6.36 -3.61 -4.15
N ARG A 187 5.43 -2.66 -3.95
CA ARG A 187 5.45 -1.36 -4.62
C ARG A 187 6.69 -0.56 -4.27
N LYS A 188 7.04 -0.49 -2.98
CA LYS A 188 8.21 0.24 -2.48
C LYS A 188 9.52 -0.36 -2.99
N VAL A 189 9.65 -1.69 -2.95
CA VAL A 189 10.83 -2.40 -3.50
C VAL A 189 10.97 -2.15 -5.00
N GLU A 190 9.88 -2.18 -5.76
CA GLU A 190 9.91 -1.87 -7.19
C GLU A 190 10.33 -0.41 -7.47
N GLY A 191 9.89 0.54 -6.64
CA GLY A 191 10.36 1.93 -6.72
C GLY A 191 11.87 2.04 -6.50
N ILE A 192 12.40 1.34 -5.49
CA ILE A 192 13.85 1.28 -5.23
C ILE A 192 14.59 0.62 -6.40
N ARG A 193 14.05 -0.47 -6.97
CA ARG A 193 14.64 -1.18 -8.12
C ARG A 193 14.74 -0.29 -9.35
N LYS A 194 13.71 0.52 -9.65
CA LYS A 194 13.75 1.47 -10.76
C LYS A 194 14.81 2.55 -10.59
N ILE A 195 15.01 3.02 -9.35
CA ILE A 195 16.07 3.98 -9.05
C ILE A 195 17.44 3.32 -9.17
N ASP A 196 17.60 2.08 -8.69
CA ASP A 196 18.82 1.27 -8.87
C ASP A 196 19.17 1.13 -10.36
N GLU A 197 18.20 0.79 -11.21
CA GLU A 197 18.37 0.71 -12.66
C GLU A 197 18.81 2.04 -13.29
N LYS A 198 18.24 3.18 -12.84
CA LYS A 198 18.64 4.52 -13.29
C LYS A 198 20.05 4.90 -12.86
N ILE A 199 20.43 4.54 -11.63
CA ILE A 199 21.80 4.75 -11.13
C ILE A 199 22.79 3.90 -11.92
N GLU A 200 22.49 2.63 -12.19
CA GLU A 200 23.34 1.77 -13.00
C GLU A 200 23.49 2.29 -14.43
N TYR A 201 22.39 2.74 -15.05
CA TYR A 201 22.46 3.40 -16.34
C TYR A 201 23.36 4.65 -16.28
N PHE A 202 23.18 5.51 -15.27
CA PHE A 202 24.01 6.70 -15.10
C PHE A 202 25.50 6.38 -14.95
N LYS A 203 25.86 5.33 -14.19
CA LYS A 203 27.25 4.86 -14.07
C LYS A 203 27.84 4.41 -15.40
N SER A 204 27.02 3.84 -16.28
CA SER A 204 27.46 3.36 -17.61
C SER A 204 27.73 4.48 -18.62
N LEU A 205 27.33 5.72 -18.32
CA LEU A 205 27.51 6.86 -19.20
C LEU A 205 28.95 7.42 -19.14
N ASP A 206 29.39 7.99 -20.26
CA ASP A 206 30.61 8.80 -20.31
C ASP A 206 30.44 10.10 -19.51
N ASP A 207 31.51 10.67 -18.97
CA ASP A 207 31.44 11.87 -18.10
C ASP A 207 30.78 13.08 -18.78
N GLY A 208 31.00 13.28 -20.09
CA GLY A 208 30.31 14.33 -20.86
C GLY A 208 28.79 14.11 -20.98
N LYS A 209 28.32 12.86 -20.90
CA LYS A 209 26.90 12.49 -20.97
C LYS A 209 26.23 12.48 -19.60
N LYS A 210 26.97 12.28 -18.51
CA LYS A 210 26.45 12.32 -17.14
C LYS A 210 25.85 13.67 -16.79
N ASN A 211 26.56 14.76 -17.07
CA ASN A 211 26.04 16.12 -16.85
C ASN A 211 24.76 16.38 -17.66
N ASN A 212 24.73 15.92 -18.92
CA ASN A 212 23.55 16.05 -19.77
C ASN A 212 22.36 15.24 -19.23
N TYR A 213 22.60 14.03 -18.71
CA TYR A 213 21.57 13.19 -18.11
C TYR A 213 20.94 13.87 -16.89
N ILE A 214 21.76 14.36 -15.95
CA ILE A 214 21.26 15.06 -14.75
C ILE A 214 20.48 16.31 -15.15
N ASN A 215 21.00 17.13 -16.07
CA ASN A 215 20.29 18.33 -16.53
C ASN A 215 18.94 17.98 -17.18
N THR A 216 18.90 16.91 -17.98
CA THR A 216 17.66 16.43 -18.60
C THR A 216 16.66 15.97 -17.55
N LEU A 217 17.10 15.23 -16.53
CA LEU A 217 16.26 14.77 -15.43
C LEU A 217 15.64 15.96 -14.68
N LEU A 218 16.44 16.99 -14.38
CA LEU A 218 15.98 18.21 -13.71
C LEU A 218 14.98 19.00 -14.56
N GLN A 219 15.21 19.10 -15.87
CA GLN A 219 14.28 19.75 -16.79
C GLN A 219 12.96 18.98 -16.86
N LEU A 220 13.00 17.65 -16.93
CA LEU A 220 11.80 16.81 -16.95
C LEU A 220 11.00 16.93 -15.64
N LEU A 221 11.70 16.90 -14.50
CA LEU A 221 11.10 17.11 -13.17
C LEU A 221 10.36 18.44 -13.11
N THR A 222 11.05 19.54 -13.47
CA THR A 222 10.51 20.90 -13.41
C THR A 222 9.33 21.06 -14.35
N LYS A 223 9.49 20.66 -15.61
CA LYS A 223 8.42 20.71 -16.62
C LYS A 223 7.19 19.93 -16.16
N ARG A 224 7.38 18.72 -15.62
CA ARG A 224 6.24 17.91 -15.19
C ARG A 224 5.53 18.50 -13.98
N PHE A 225 6.24 19.10 -13.04
CA PHE A 225 5.61 19.82 -11.94
C PHE A 225 4.82 21.03 -12.46
N GLU A 226 5.42 21.88 -13.30
CA GLU A 226 4.78 23.07 -13.87
C GLU A 226 3.52 22.75 -14.68
N GLU A 227 3.54 21.66 -15.47
CA GLU A 227 2.39 21.21 -16.26
C GLU A 227 1.20 20.76 -15.38
N LYS A 228 1.48 20.26 -14.18
CA LYS A 228 0.48 19.55 -13.36
C LYS A 228 0.00 20.38 -12.18
N TYR A 229 0.88 21.23 -11.67
CA TYR A 229 0.62 22.09 -10.53
C TYR A 229 -0.64 22.96 -10.67
N PRO A 230 -0.95 23.61 -11.82
CA PRO A 230 -2.17 24.41 -11.94
C PRO A 230 -3.45 23.63 -11.69
N LEU A 231 -3.52 22.38 -12.18
CA LEU A 231 -4.65 21.50 -11.94
C LEU A 231 -4.75 21.12 -10.45
N ILE A 232 -3.62 20.75 -9.84
CA ILE A 232 -3.58 20.40 -8.41
C ILE A 232 -3.95 21.61 -7.55
N LEU A 233 -3.49 22.80 -7.88
CA LEU A 233 -3.81 24.05 -7.19
C LEU A 233 -5.30 24.38 -7.28
N SER A 234 -5.90 24.19 -8.46
CA SER A 234 -7.33 24.40 -8.67
C SER A 234 -8.19 23.43 -7.86
N LYS A 235 -7.80 22.15 -7.77
CA LYS A 235 -8.61 21.10 -7.14
C LYS A 235 -8.33 20.90 -5.65
N LEU A 236 -7.06 21.02 -5.24
CA LEU A 236 -6.58 20.76 -3.89
C LEU A 236 -5.57 21.86 -3.45
N PRO A 237 -6.02 23.10 -3.21
CA PRO A 237 -5.12 24.24 -2.95
C PRO A 237 -4.14 24.01 -1.80
N ALA A 238 -4.59 23.38 -0.71
CA ALA A 238 -3.75 23.07 0.44
C ALA A 238 -2.65 22.05 0.10
N LYS A 239 -2.99 21.02 -0.70
CA LYS A 239 -2.04 19.99 -1.13
C LYS A 239 -1.06 20.54 -2.17
N ALA A 240 -1.53 21.40 -3.07
CA ALA A 240 -0.68 22.10 -4.02
C ALA A 240 0.37 22.96 -3.30
N LEU A 241 -0.05 23.72 -2.29
CA LEU A 241 0.90 24.53 -1.51
C LEU A 241 1.93 23.66 -0.76
N GLU A 242 1.53 22.50 -0.24
CA GLU A 242 2.46 21.54 0.37
C GLU A 242 3.46 21.00 -0.67
N LEU A 243 2.97 20.59 -1.85
CA LEU A 243 3.79 20.09 -2.94
C LEU A 243 4.76 21.15 -3.48
N GLN A 244 4.33 22.41 -3.58
CA GLN A 244 5.20 23.51 -3.99
C GLN A 244 6.35 23.69 -3.01
N LYS A 245 6.07 23.71 -1.70
CA LYS A 245 7.13 23.81 -0.69
C LYS A 245 8.12 22.64 -0.76
N LYS A 246 7.61 21.43 -0.99
CA LYS A 246 8.47 20.25 -1.19
C LYS A 246 9.29 20.35 -2.47
N PHE A 247 8.69 20.83 -3.55
CA PHE A 247 9.39 21.04 -4.82
C PHE A 247 10.51 22.05 -4.67
N ASP A 248 10.25 23.18 -4.03
CA ASP A 248 11.26 24.21 -3.74
C ASP A 248 12.41 23.65 -2.88
N ASP A 249 12.10 22.87 -1.84
CA ASP A 249 13.10 22.19 -1.01
C ASP A 249 13.92 21.16 -1.81
N VAL A 250 13.28 20.39 -2.69
CA VAL A 250 13.96 19.46 -3.60
C VAL A 250 14.89 20.22 -4.53
N LEU A 251 14.45 21.31 -5.16
CA LEU A 251 15.30 22.14 -6.03
C LEU A 251 16.53 22.69 -5.30
N LEU A 252 16.38 23.11 -4.04
CA LEU A 252 17.51 23.57 -3.22
C LEU A 252 18.50 22.44 -2.93
N LYS A 253 18.01 21.26 -2.52
CA LYS A 253 18.85 20.09 -2.24
C LYS A 253 19.61 19.63 -3.49
N LEU A 254 18.94 19.63 -4.64
CA LEU A 254 19.53 19.25 -5.92
C LEU A 254 20.76 20.11 -6.30
N GLN A 255 20.89 21.33 -5.80
CA GLN A 255 22.06 22.18 -6.08
C GLN A 255 23.34 21.72 -5.37
N VAL A 256 23.21 21.08 -4.20
CA VAL A 256 24.34 20.73 -3.32
C VAL A 256 24.56 19.22 -3.19
N SER A 257 23.59 18.42 -3.63
CA SER A 257 23.64 16.96 -3.58
C SER A 257 24.61 16.34 -4.59
N SER A 258 25.05 15.11 -4.29
CA SER A 258 25.80 14.28 -5.24
C SER A 258 24.92 13.87 -6.44
N ASP A 259 25.53 13.48 -7.57
CA ASP A 259 24.73 13.11 -8.76
C ASP A 259 23.80 11.91 -8.53
N PHE A 260 24.21 10.95 -7.71
CA PHE A 260 23.33 9.83 -7.33
C PHE A 260 22.16 10.28 -6.46
N GLU A 261 22.41 11.17 -5.51
CA GLU A 261 21.38 11.73 -4.65
C GLU A 261 20.42 12.62 -5.45
N LYS A 262 20.90 13.33 -6.47
CA LYS A 262 20.04 14.07 -7.40
C LYS A 262 19.05 13.16 -8.13
N ILE A 263 19.50 11.97 -8.55
CA ILE A 263 18.63 10.98 -9.19
C ILE A 263 17.55 10.53 -8.20
N ILE A 264 17.93 10.21 -6.96
CA ILE A 264 16.97 9.79 -5.92
C ILE A 264 15.93 10.88 -5.64
N LEU A 265 16.37 12.10 -5.37
CA LEU A 265 15.49 13.23 -5.03
C LEU A 265 14.49 13.55 -6.14
N ALA A 266 14.93 13.51 -7.40
CA ALA A 266 14.07 13.75 -8.55
C ALA A 266 13.00 12.64 -8.71
N GLU A 267 13.41 11.37 -8.59
CA GLU A 267 12.49 10.24 -8.73
C GLU A 267 11.46 10.18 -7.60
N ASP A 268 11.87 10.49 -6.37
CA ASP A 268 10.97 10.52 -5.21
C ASP A 268 9.87 11.56 -5.37
N PHE A 269 10.24 12.77 -5.80
CA PHE A 269 9.27 13.82 -6.05
C PHE A 269 8.33 13.46 -7.20
N LEU A 270 8.85 12.85 -8.29
CA LEU A 270 8.02 12.38 -9.40
C LEU A 270 7.03 11.29 -8.97
N GLU A 271 7.44 10.37 -8.11
CA GLU A 271 6.55 9.34 -7.57
C GLU A 271 5.43 9.96 -6.70
N GLU A 272 5.77 10.92 -5.83
CA GLU A 272 4.78 11.64 -5.03
C GLU A 272 3.80 12.43 -5.91
N LEU A 273 4.31 13.14 -6.93
CA LEU A 273 3.48 13.87 -7.88
C LEU A 273 2.52 12.95 -8.64
N MET A 274 2.99 11.80 -9.13
CA MET A 274 2.13 10.81 -9.79
C MET A 274 1.08 10.22 -8.86
N GLN A 275 1.37 10.03 -7.57
CA GLN A 275 0.36 9.56 -6.61
C GLN A 275 -0.78 10.57 -6.47
N VAL A 276 -0.45 11.85 -6.34
CA VAL A 276 -1.46 12.93 -6.27
C VAL A 276 -2.25 13.04 -7.58
N GLU A 277 -1.62 12.86 -8.74
CA GLU A 277 -2.31 12.78 -10.03
C GLU A 277 -3.34 11.63 -10.05
N ASN A 278 -2.93 10.44 -9.59
CA ASN A 278 -3.80 9.26 -9.57
C ASN A 278 -4.97 9.42 -8.60
N GLU A 279 -4.74 10.03 -7.44
CA GLU A 279 -5.80 10.36 -6.49
C GLU A 279 -6.84 11.31 -7.09
N LEU A 280 -6.38 12.38 -7.77
CA LEU A 280 -7.26 13.31 -8.48
C LEU A 280 -8.06 12.61 -9.58
N ALA A 281 -7.43 11.73 -10.36
CA ALA A 281 -8.10 10.98 -11.42
C ALA A 281 -9.15 10.00 -10.86
N GLN A 282 -8.84 9.32 -9.75
CA GLN A 282 -9.79 8.40 -9.10
C GLN A 282 -10.96 9.15 -8.46
N ASP A 283 -10.72 10.31 -7.84
CA ASP A 283 -11.79 11.13 -7.29
C ASP A 283 -12.69 11.73 -8.37
N PHE A 284 -12.12 12.10 -9.53
CA PHE A 284 -12.88 12.45 -10.72
C PHE A 284 -13.78 11.28 -11.17
N GLN A 285 -13.22 10.08 -11.35
CA GLN A 285 -13.99 8.89 -11.75
C GLN A 285 -15.10 8.52 -10.76
N LYS A 286 -14.86 8.68 -9.45
CA LYS A 286 -15.86 8.42 -8.41
C LYS A 286 -17.01 9.42 -8.45
N LYS A 287 -16.73 10.71 -8.64
CA LYS A 287 -17.75 11.77 -8.72
C LYS A 287 -18.61 11.66 -9.99
N MET A 288 -18.03 11.17 -11.08
CA MET A 288 -18.67 11.08 -12.40
C MET A 288 -19.50 9.82 -12.64
N LYS A 289 -19.60 8.91 -11.65
CA LYS A 289 -20.21 7.59 -11.85
C LYS A 289 -21.70 7.65 -12.27
N SER A 290 -22.39 8.77 -12.00
CA SER A 290 -23.78 9.04 -12.39
C SER A 290 -23.94 9.67 -13.79
N GLN A 291 -22.87 10.14 -14.44
CA GLN A 291 -22.88 10.85 -15.73
C GLN A 291 -21.96 10.18 -16.77
N LYS A 292 -21.78 8.86 -16.66
CA LYS A 292 -20.80 8.07 -17.40
C LYS A 292 -20.83 8.31 -18.92
N GLU A 293 -22.01 8.37 -19.53
CA GLU A 293 -22.15 8.55 -20.98
C GLU A 293 -21.61 9.92 -21.46
N LEU A 294 -21.81 10.99 -20.68
CA LEU A 294 -21.29 12.32 -20.98
C LEU A 294 -19.78 12.39 -20.80
N VAL A 295 -19.24 11.70 -19.79
CA VAL A 295 -17.79 11.58 -19.59
C VAL A 295 -17.14 10.78 -20.71
N ASP A 296 -17.71 9.64 -21.09
CA ASP A 296 -17.20 8.83 -22.21
C ASP A 296 -17.21 9.64 -23.52
N LYS A 297 -18.25 10.46 -23.76
CA LYS A 297 -18.31 11.38 -24.90
C LYS A 297 -17.22 12.46 -24.82
N PHE A 298 -17.07 13.10 -23.67
CA PHE A 298 -16.02 14.11 -23.43
C PHE A 298 -14.60 13.55 -23.64
N GLU A 299 -14.27 12.40 -23.03
CA GLU A 299 -12.96 11.77 -23.18
C GLU A 299 -12.66 11.39 -24.63
N LYS A 300 -13.67 10.90 -25.36
CA LYS A 300 -13.54 10.59 -26.79
C LYS A 300 -13.22 11.84 -27.61
N ILE A 301 -13.87 12.97 -27.32
CA ILE A 301 -13.63 14.25 -28.01
C ILE A 301 -12.21 14.76 -27.72
N VAL A 302 -11.79 14.73 -26.45
CA VAL A 302 -10.42 15.13 -26.07
C VAL A 302 -9.37 14.25 -26.74
N SER A 303 -9.62 12.94 -26.85
CA SER A 303 -8.72 12.02 -27.57
C SER A 303 -8.57 12.35 -29.06
N VAL A 304 -9.61 12.87 -29.73
CA VAL A 304 -9.52 13.34 -31.12
C VAL A 304 -8.55 14.52 -31.21
N TYR A 305 -8.66 15.47 -30.29
CA TYR A 305 -7.77 16.62 -30.22
C TYR A 305 -6.32 16.24 -29.93
N ASP A 306 -6.09 15.36 -28.95
CA ASP A 306 -4.74 14.89 -28.60
C ASP A 306 -4.02 14.20 -29.78
N LYS A 307 -4.77 13.51 -30.65
CA LYS A 307 -4.21 12.84 -31.85
C LYS A 307 -3.69 13.79 -32.92
N ILE A 308 -4.03 15.08 -32.87
CA ILE A 308 -3.53 16.09 -33.82
C ILE A 308 -2.02 16.32 -33.63
N GLY A 309 -1.51 16.08 -32.42
CA GLY A 309 -0.10 16.28 -32.09
C GLY A 309 0.32 17.75 -31.99
N PHE A 310 -0.64 18.67 -31.96
CA PHE A 310 -0.44 20.11 -31.78
C PHE A 310 -1.52 20.66 -30.84
N LYS A 311 -1.10 21.47 -29.84
CA LYS A 311 -1.99 22.04 -28.82
C LYS A 311 -2.17 23.54 -29.01
N PHE A 312 -3.41 23.99 -29.01
CA PHE A 312 -3.80 25.39 -29.09
C PHE A 312 -4.51 25.82 -27.82
N TYR A 313 -3.96 26.85 -27.16
CA TYR A 313 -4.39 27.26 -25.81
C TYR A 313 -5.89 27.56 -25.69
N LYS A 314 -6.56 28.08 -26.73
CA LYS A 314 -8.01 28.36 -26.65
C LYS A 314 -8.84 27.08 -26.57
N VAL A 315 -8.44 26.03 -27.28
CA VAL A 315 -9.09 24.72 -27.21
C VAL A 315 -8.80 24.08 -25.85
N ASP A 316 -7.55 24.19 -25.37
CA ASP A 316 -7.17 23.69 -24.04
C ASP A 316 -8.01 24.34 -22.92
N LEU A 317 -8.24 25.66 -23.00
CA LEU A 317 -9.09 26.39 -22.05
C LEU A 317 -10.55 25.94 -22.09
N GLU A 318 -11.10 25.67 -23.27
CA GLU A 318 -12.47 25.15 -23.41
C GLU A 318 -12.61 23.71 -22.90
N ILE A 319 -11.61 22.85 -23.16
CA ILE A 319 -11.55 21.49 -22.58
C ILE A 319 -11.59 21.57 -21.05
N GLU A 320 -10.77 22.44 -20.45
CA GLU A 320 -10.71 22.57 -19.00
C GLU A 320 -12.01 23.20 -18.43
N ARG A 321 -12.63 24.14 -19.15
CA ARG A 321 -13.94 24.71 -18.78
C ARG A 321 -15.03 23.64 -18.73
N VAL A 322 -15.17 22.82 -19.78
CA VAL A 322 -16.19 21.76 -19.85
C VAL A 322 -15.90 20.66 -18.83
N LYS A 323 -14.62 20.33 -18.59
CA LYS A 323 -14.22 19.41 -17.52
C LYS A 323 -14.66 19.91 -16.14
N ASN A 324 -14.47 21.19 -15.85
CA ASN A 324 -14.92 21.80 -14.60
C ASN A 324 -16.45 21.81 -14.46
N LEU A 325 -17.18 21.97 -15.57
CA LEU A 325 -18.63 21.85 -15.58
C LEU A 325 -19.08 20.43 -15.28
N LEU A 326 -18.48 19.41 -15.91
CA LEU A 326 -18.79 18.00 -15.62
C LEU A 326 -18.66 17.69 -14.12
N GLU A 327 -17.71 18.34 -13.43
CA GLU A 327 -17.47 18.11 -12.00
C GLU A 327 -18.42 18.84 -11.05
N SER A 328 -19.05 19.92 -11.50
CA SER A 328 -19.80 20.85 -10.64
C SER A 328 -21.27 21.01 -11.02
N CYS A 329 -21.64 20.63 -12.24
CA CYS A 329 -22.98 20.82 -12.77
C CYS A 329 -23.81 19.55 -12.62
N THR A 330 -24.96 19.66 -11.95
CA THR A 330 -25.92 18.57 -11.80
C THR A 330 -26.92 18.50 -12.96
N ASP A 331 -26.87 19.45 -13.90
CA ASP A 331 -27.78 19.55 -15.04
C ASP A 331 -27.14 18.89 -16.28
N ASN A 332 -27.62 17.69 -16.60
CA ASN A 332 -27.12 16.90 -17.71
C ASN A 332 -27.42 17.54 -19.08
N GLU A 333 -28.52 18.28 -19.23
CA GLU A 333 -28.89 18.91 -20.51
C GLU A 333 -27.94 20.06 -20.83
N LYS A 334 -27.60 20.85 -19.80
CA LYS A 334 -26.57 21.89 -19.92
C LYS A 334 -25.20 21.29 -20.26
N LEU A 335 -24.82 20.19 -19.59
CA LEU A 335 -23.55 19.51 -19.86
C LEU A 335 -23.47 18.93 -21.28
N GLU A 336 -24.55 18.33 -21.77
CA GLU A 336 -24.59 17.76 -23.12
C GLU A 336 -24.43 18.84 -24.19
N LYS A 337 -25.05 20.01 -23.98
CA LYS A 337 -24.89 21.17 -24.86
C LYS A 337 -23.44 21.65 -24.88
N GLU A 338 -22.83 21.84 -23.71
CA GLU A 338 -21.45 22.31 -23.57
C GLU A 338 -20.43 21.32 -24.16
N ILE A 339 -20.65 20.01 -23.98
CA ILE A 339 -19.84 18.96 -24.62
C ILE A 339 -19.99 19.01 -26.15
N SER A 340 -21.19 19.25 -26.66
CA SER A 340 -21.45 19.32 -28.10
C SER A 340 -20.86 20.58 -28.74
N GLU A 341 -20.84 21.71 -28.03
CA GLU A 341 -20.15 22.93 -28.44
C GLU A 341 -18.62 22.74 -28.46
N LEU A 342 -18.07 22.05 -27.46
CA LEU A 342 -16.66 21.67 -27.44
C LEU A 342 -16.31 20.71 -28.59
N GLU A 343 -17.16 19.72 -28.88
CA GLU A 343 -17.02 18.81 -30.01
C GLU A 343 -16.94 19.58 -31.33
N SER A 344 -17.86 20.52 -31.55
CA SER A 344 -17.87 21.37 -32.74
C SER A 344 -16.59 22.21 -32.85
N THR A 345 -16.12 22.78 -31.74
CA THR A 345 -14.88 23.57 -31.68
C THR A 345 -13.66 22.74 -32.04
N ILE A 346 -13.51 21.56 -31.44
CA ILE A 346 -12.40 20.65 -31.71
C ILE A 346 -12.43 20.13 -33.14
N LEU A 347 -13.60 19.73 -33.65
CA LEU A 347 -13.74 19.25 -35.03
C LEU A 347 -13.39 20.35 -36.05
N THR A 348 -13.86 21.58 -35.81
CA THR A 348 -13.54 22.73 -36.67
C THR A 348 -12.03 22.99 -36.65
N PHE A 349 -11.43 23.10 -35.47
CA PHE A 349 -9.98 23.28 -35.34
C PHE A 349 -9.18 22.17 -36.04
N THR A 350 -9.57 20.91 -35.82
CA THR A 350 -8.91 19.74 -36.44
C THR A 350 -8.95 19.82 -37.95
N ARG A 351 -10.11 20.17 -38.52
CA ARG A 351 -10.30 20.30 -39.95
C ARG A 351 -9.45 21.43 -40.52
N GLU A 352 -9.53 22.63 -39.93
CA GLU A 352 -8.80 23.80 -40.39
C GLU A 352 -7.28 23.61 -40.31
N PHE A 353 -6.78 23.04 -39.21
CA PHE A 353 -5.36 22.74 -39.04
C PHE A 353 -4.88 21.70 -40.06
N SER A 354 -5.64 20.62 -40.27
CA SER A 354 -5.32 19.58 -41.25
C SER A 354 -5.30 20.12 -42.68
N GLU A 355 -6.27 20.95 -43.04
CA GLU A 355 -6.35 21.61 -44.34
C GLU A 355 -5.14 22.54 -44.58
N CYS A 356 -4.88 23.45 -43.64
CA CYS A 356 -3.75 24.39 -43.76
C CYS A 356 -2.40 23.66 -43.75
N LYS A 357 -2.26 22.60 -42.96
CA LYS A 357 -1.06 21.75 -42.97
C LYS A 357 -0.84 21.08 -44.32
N LYS A 358 -1.90 20.53 -44.94
CA LYS A 358 -1.81 19.95 -46.30
C LYS A 358 -1.41 21.01 -47.33
N LEU A 359 -1.98 22.21 -47.25
CA LEU A 359 -1.61 23.32 -48.13
C LEU A 359 -0.13 23.71 -47.96
N LEU A 360 0.35 23.80 -46.71
CA LEU A 360 1.77 24.08 -46.42
C LEU A 360 2.70 22.97 -46.95
N GLU A 361 2.33 21.70 -46.76
CA GLU A 361 3.09 20.55 -47.29
C GLU A 361 3.12 20.56 -48.83
N ASN A 362 1.99 20.91 -49.46
CA ASN A 362 1.91 21.03 -50.91
C ASN A 362 2.77 22.18 -51.44
N PHE A 363 2.76 23.32 -50.73
CA PHE A 363 3.61 24.47 -51.03
C PHE A 363 5.10 24.11 -50.91
N GLU A 364 5.50 23.38 -49.87
CA GLU A 364 6.87 22.91 -49.69
C GLU A 364 7.32 22.00 -50.83
N ARG A 365 6.46 21.08 -51.26
CA ARG A 365 6.74 20.18 -52.40
C ARG A 365 6.89 20.97 -53.69
N PHE A 366 5.97 21.91 -53.95
CA PHE A 366 6.05 22.81 -55.08
C PHE A 366 7.39 23.56 -55.11
N LEU A 367 7.81 24.15 -53.98
CA LEU A 367 9.08 24.89 -53.90
C LEU A 367 10.30 23.99 -54.19
N LYS A 368 10.31 22.76 -53.67
CA LYS A 368 11.36 21.77 -53.96
C LYS A 368 11.39 21.41 -55.44
N GLU A 369 10.23 21.15 -56.04
CA GLU A 369 10.14 20.73 -57.44
C GLU A 369 10.46 21.86 -58.41
N ALA A 370 10.02 23.09 -58.11
CA ALA A 370 10.38 24.29 -58.86
C ALA A 370 11.91 24.49 -58.87
N LYS A 371 12.57 24.32 -57.72
CA LYS A 371 14.04 24.39 -57.61
C LYS A 371 14.74 23.33 -58.45
N ASN A 372 14.22 22.11 -58.47
CA ASN A 372 14.78 21.00 -59.23
C ASN A 372 14.61 21.17 -60.75
N ARG A 373 13.40 21.50 -61.21
CA ARG A 373 13.05 21.55 -62.64
C ARG A 373 13.54 22.82 -63.34
N LEU A 374 13.46 23.97 -62.67
CA LEU A 374 13.71 25.25 -63.32
C LEU A 374 15.20 25.64 -63.33
N LYS A 375 16.04 25.09 -62.44
CA LYS A 375 17.50 25.31 -62.33
C LYS A 375 17.98 26.78 -62.32
N PHE A 376 17.08 27.75 -62.42
CA PHE A 376 17.31 29.17 -62.26
C PHE A 376 17.35 29.51 -60.78
N GLY A 377 18.28 30.41 -60.41
CA GLY A 377 18.30 31.04 -59.10
C GLY A 377 17.10 31.95 -58.92
N LEU A 378 15.92 31.35 -58.73
CA LEU A 378 14.83 32.00 -58.00
C LEU A 378 15.45 32.41 -56.67
N SER A 379 15.55 33.71 -56.39
CA SER A 379 16.14 34.21 -55.17
C SER A 379 15.54 33.46 -53.98
N SER A 380 16.33 32.57 -53.37
CA SER A 380 15.92 31.62 -52.32
C SER A 380 15.11 32.33 -51.24
N ASP A 381 15.53 33.54 -50.89
CA ASP A 381 15.06 34.30 -49.74
C ASP A 381 13.57 34.70 -49.82
N LEU A 382 13.02 34.98 -51.01
CA LEU A 382 11.62 35.44 -51.11
C LEU A 382 10.63 34.29 -50.88
N PHE A 383 10.86 33.15 -51.53
CA PHE A 383 9.97 32.00 -51.41
C PHE A 383 10.15 31.26 -50.08
N ASP A 384 11.38 31.22 -49.57
CA ASP A 384 11.66 30.74 -48.23
C ASP A 384 10.97 31.63 -47.18
N SER A 385 10.90 32.95 -47.41
CA SER A 385 10.14 33.88 -46.55
C SER A 385 8.64 33.62 -46.61
N TYR A 386 8.05 33.33 -47.78
CA TYR A 386 6.62 32.99 -47.89
C TYR A 386 6.29 31.68 -47.18
N TYR A 387 7.12 30.66 -47.33
CA TYR A 387 6.94 29.40 -46.60
C TYR A 387 7.07 29.61 -45.09
N LYS A 388 8.04 30.42 -44.64
CA LYS A 388 8.22 30.74 -43.23
C LYS A 388 7.01 31.47 -42.65
N ASP A 389 6.47 32.47 -43.35
CA ASP A 389 5.28 33.21 -42.92
C ASP A 389 4.04 32.30 -42.83
N LEU A 390 3.79 31.47 -43.84
CA LEU A 390 2.71 30.47 -43.79
C LEU A 390 2.89 29.49 -42.62
N LYS A 391 4.12 29.05 -42.35
CA LYS A 391 4.43 28.18 -41.22
C LYS A 391 4.13 28.87 -39.89
N GLU A 392 4.49 30.14 -39.72
CA GLU A 392 4.17 30.93 -38.53
C GLU A 392 2.66 31.13 -38.36
N LEU A 393 1.92 31.37 -39.44
CA LEU A 393 0.45 31.49 -39.41
C LEU A 393 -0.24 30.16 -39.04
N LEU A 394 0.26 29.03 -39.54
CA LEU A 394 -0.25 27.70 -39.17
C LEU A 394 -0.07 27.42 -37.67
N TYR A 395 1.13 27.66 -37.14
CA TYR A 395 1.42 27.37 -35.73
C TYR A 395 0.91 28.45 -34.76
N SER A 396 0.57 29.64 -35.24
CA SER A 396 -0.23 30.62 -34.47
C SER A 396 -1.74 30.37 -34.58
N SER A 397 -2.17 29.35 -35.34
CA SER A 397 -3.57 28.97 -35.56
C SER A 397 -4.43 30.09 -36.17
N ASN A 398 -3.83 30.95 -37.00
CA ASN A 398 -4.53 32.00 -37.75
C ASN A 398 -4.90 31.50 -39.15
N PHE A 399 -5.87 30.58 -39.22
CA PHE A 399 -6.19 29.84 -40.45
C PHE A 399 -6.78 30.73 -41.56
N ASP A 400 -7.56 31.74 -41.22
CA ASP A 400 -8.14 32.65 -42.21
C ASP A 400 -7.06 33.46 -42.92
N GLU A 401 -6.14 34.05 -42.15
CA GLU A 401 -5.00 34.78 -42.72
C GLU A 401 -4.06 33.82 -43.46
N PHE A 402 -3.83 32.60 -42.95
CA PHE A 402 -3.07 31.57 -43.66
C PHE A 402 -3.62 31.32 -45.07
N LYS A 403 -4.94 31.05 -45.19
CA LYS A 403 -5.56 30.73 -46.50
C LYS A 403 -5.49 31.92 -47.46
N LYS A 404 -5.69 33.13 -46.94
CA LYS A 404 -5.54 34.36 -47.71
C LYS A 404 -4.10 34.53 -48.22
N ARG A 405 -3.10 34.43 -47.33
CA ARG A 405 -1.68 34.54 -47.68
C ARG A 405 -1.23 33.45 -48.63
N TYR A 406 -1.75 32.24 -48.48
CA TYR A 406 -1.46 31.13 -49.37
C TYR A 406 -1.82 31.46 -50.82
N ILE A 407 -3.03 31.99 -51.06
CA ILE A 407 -3.48 32.40 -52.40
C ILE A 407 -2.65 33.60 -52.92
N GLU A 408 -2.36 34.58 -52.06
CA GLU A 408 -1.52 35.73 -52.43
C GLU A 408 -0.12 35.29 -52.87
N TYR A 409 0.51 34.37 -52.11
CA TYR A 409 1.85 33.86 -52.41
C TYR A 409 1.85 32.95 -53.64
N GLN A 410 0.83 32.11 -53.83
CA GLN A 410 0.66 31.33 -55.05
C GLN A 410 0.62 32.24 -56.30
N ASN A 411 -0.16 33.31 -56.27
CA ASN A 411 -0.26 34.27 -57.37
C ASN A 411 1.05 35.04 -57.59
N ALA A 412 1.68 35.52 -56.51
CA ALA A 412 2.94 36.25 -56.59
C ALA A 412 4.08 35.39 -57.17
N ILE A 413 4.12 34.10 -56.82
CA ILE A 413 5.09 33.15 -57.36
C ILE A 413 4.82 32.90 -58.85
N SER A 414 3.56 32.73 -59.25
CA SER A 414 3.18 32.52 -60.65
C SER A 414 3.62 33.71 -61.51
N ASP A 415 3.31 34.93 -61.05
CA ASP A 415 3.70 36.17 -61.73
C ASP A 415 5.23 36.34 -61.81
N ALA A 416 5.95 36.06 -60.73
CA ALA A 416 7.40 36.17 -60.68
C ALA A 416 8.07 35.18 -61.66
N LEU A 417 7.60 33.94 -61.68
CA LEU A 417 8.09 32.90 -62.56
C LEU A 417 7.81 33.21 -64.04
N LEU A 418 6.58 33.63 -64.37
CA LEU A 418 6.21 34.03 -65.73
C LEU A 418 7.00 35.25 -66.21
N LYS A 419 7.20 36.27 -65.38
CA LYS A 419 8.03 37.45 -65.72
C LYS A 419 9.50 37.07 -65.94
N SER A 420 10.08 36.21 -65.11
CA SER A 420 11.47 35.77 -65.27
C SER A 420 11.73 35.03 -66.59
N SER A 421 10.72 34.31 -67.11
CA SER A 421 10.80 33.58 -68.39
C SER A 421 10.76 34.48 -69.64
N SER A 422 10.37 35.75 -69.49
CA SER A 422 10.23 36.72 -70.61
C SER A 422 11.57 37.33 -71.07
N PHE A 423 12.65 37.12 -70.32
CA PHE A 423 13.98 37.66 -70.62
C PHE A 423 14.91 36.73 -71.44
N SER A 424 14.50 35.49 -71.76
CA SER A 424 15.34 34.52 -72.52
C SER A 424 14.84 34.36 -73.97
N THR A 425 15.61 34.84 -74.96
CA THR A 425 15.19 35.05 -76.36
C THR A 425 15.20 33.82 -77.28
N SER A 426 15.42 32.59 -76.79
CA SER A 426 15.29 31.37 -77.65
C SER A 426 14.80 30.10 -76.94
N SER A 427 14.52 30.15 -75.62
CA SER A 427 14.02 29.03 -74.79
C SER A 427 12.70 29.34 -74.05
N SER A 428 12.08 30.50 -74.32
CA SER A 428 10.94 31.06 -73.58
C SER A 428 9.73 30.12 -73.52
N ASP A 429 9.35 29.49 -74.63
CA ASP A 429 8.06 28.78 -74.70
C ASP A 429 8.08 27.43 -73.98
N THR A 430 9.22 26.73 -74.01
CA THR A 430 9.41 25.49 -73.26
C THR A 430 9.43 25.76 -71.76
N ILE A 431 10.10 26.82 -71.31
CA ILE A 431 10.17 27.19 -69.88
C ILE A 431 8.79 27.63 -69.37
N LYS A 432 8.06 28.45 -70.15
CA LYS A 432 6.69 28.84 -69.82
C LYS A 432 5.76 27.63 -69.70
N LYS A 433 5.90 26.65 -70.59
CA LYS A 433 5.17 25.39 -70.52
C LYS A 433 5.52 24.60 -69.26
N VAL A 434 6.81 24.46 -68.92
CA VAL A 434 7.24 23.78 -67.68
C VAL A 434 6.74 24.48 -66.42
N ILE A 435 6.73 25.82 -66.38
CA ILE A 435 6.17 26.59 -65.26
C ILE A 435 4.67 26.34 -65.15
N LYS A 436 3.94 26.40 -66.28
CA LYS A 436 2.50 26.16 -66.31
C LYS A 436 2.16 24.73 -65.88
N ASP A 437 2.83 23.73 -66.43
CA ASP A 437 2.62 22.32 -66.08
C ASP A 437 2.89 22.07 -64.58
N LEU A 438 3.89 22.74 -64.00
CA LEU A 438 4.20 22.66 -62.57
C LEU A 438 3.15 23.38 -61.69
N PHE A 439 2.55 24.48 -62.15
CA PHE A 439 1.44 25.11 -61.43
C PHE A 439 0.16 24.27 -61.51
N ASP A 440 -0.16 23.75 -62.70
CA ASP A 440 -1.33 22.90 -62.92
C ASP A 440 -1.20 21.58 -62.14
N GLU A 441 0.02 21.04 -61.97
CA GLU A 441 0.29 19.83 -61.17
C GLU A 441 0.03 20.01 -59.66
N PHE A 442 0.34 21.19 -59.11
CA PHE A 442 0.29 21.43 -57.66
C PHE A 442 -0.91 22.25 -57.20
N PHE A 443 -1.50 23.07 -58.07
CA PHE A 443 -2.56 24.02 -57.72
C PHE A 443 -3.75 24.04 -58.70
N GLY A 444 -3.73 23.23 -59.76
CA GLY A 444 -4.76 23.17 -60.82
C GLY A 444 -5.98 22.31 -60.49
#